data_AF-A0A367JQM6-F1
#
_entry.id   AF-A0A367JQM6-F1
#
_cell.length_a   1.000
_cell.length_b   1.000
_cell.length_c   1.000
_cell.angle_alpha   90.00
_cell.angle_beta   90.00
_cell.angle_gamma   90.00
#
_symmetry.space_group_name_H-M   'P 1'
#
loop_
_entity.id
_entity.type
_entity.pdbx_description
1 polymer ?
#
loop_
_entity_poly.entity_id
_entity_poly.type
_entity_poly.pdbx_seq_one_letter_code
_entity_poly.pdbx_strand_id
1 'polypeptide(L)'
;TLFNALAMRHPEITLQISRMVAFRSLQLVTRSNSSNGGGQGPKLLQLKSTADATAAISSIADGNMNRYPELYGRNNVNLKTVGIIPVNSSVPVTEFAESLKTELIHSVGATCALLNSATVTTMMGKYAFSRLGKLKMASWLAEQEEKYRIVLYLADSGVTSQWTRTCIRQSDCILLVGLGDGDPSVGEYERFLINMKTTARKELVLLHGERSCTSGTTQNWLKNRLWIQAHHHVYMPMRQHAALTVTERFRPPWLAEQGRKMTAGSINMLANVKDQIKEYYSAVPNFGCLLDVKKSTTNSINAMHSPSRNDFARLARRLCGKSVALVLGGGGARGIGHVGVIQAIEEAGIPIDIIGGTSIGSFVGGLYAKNMDLVSVIARSRMFAGRVSSIWRQIMDLTYPVTAWFTGHEFNRAVWKCVGDSQIEDYWLPYFAVTTNITFSRMEVHTTGYAWRYIRASMSLSGYMPPICDNGNMLVDGGYMDNLPVSVAKSMGADIIIAVDVASEDDTSPVHYGDSISGWWALLHGFNPFRTYNVPSIADIQSRLAYVSSVAKLEEAKITDGSLYLKLPVQQWGTLEFAKYNDIFQTGYEVGKEIVGRWKKAGYATGRISDADNSSQLAGKEVKGKRGRRNSV
;
A
#
# COMPACT_ATOMS: atom_id res chain seq x y z
N THR A 1 -6.40 -34.76 14.75
CA THR A 1 -7.63 -35.11 14.03
C THR A 1 -7.29 -35.43 12.58
N LEU A 2 -8.07 -36.29 11.91
CA LEU A 2 -7.87 -36.67 10.50
C LEU A 2 -7.73 -35.43 9.59
N PHE A 3 -8.48 -34.36 9.90
CA PHE A 3 -8.45 -33.08 9.21
C PHE A 3 -7.09 -32.36 9.29
N ASN A 4 -6.42 -32.34 10.46
CA ASN A 4 -5.08 -31.75 10.58
C ASN A 4 -4.02 -32.56 9.81
N ALA A 5 -4.18 -33.88 9.73
CA ALA A 5 -3.28 -34.72 8.95
C ALA A 5 -3.46 -34.52 7.43
N LEU A 6 -4.71 -34.34 6.97
CA LEU A 6 -5.05 -33.98 5.59
C LEU A 6 -4.60 -32.56 5.22
N ALA A 7 -4.75 -31.59 6.14
CA ALA A 7 -4.33 -30.19 5.94
C ALA A 7 -2.82 -30.06 5.67
N MET A 8 -2.00 -30.87 6.36
CA MET A 8 -0.55 -30.86 6.16
C MET A 8 -0.11 -31.61 4.89
N ARG A 9 -0.85 -32.63 4.46
CA ARG A 9 -0.44 -33.51 3.36
C ARG A 9 -1.01 -33.11 2.00
N HIS A 10 -2.23 -32.57 1.98
CA HIS A 10 -2.93 -32.09 0.78
C HIS A 10 -3.66 -30.77 1.08
N PRO A 11 -2.94 -29.65 1.15
CA PRO A 11 -3.50 -28.35 1.54
C PRO A 11 -4.57 -27.85 0.57
N GLU A 12 -4.41 -28.11 -0.74
CA GLU A 12 -5.39 -27.67 -1.76
C GLU A 12 -6.74 -28.37 -1.64
N ILE A 13 -6.72 -29.70 -1.42
CA ILE A 13 -7.94 -30.50 -1.22
C ILE A 13 -8.63 -30.07 0.09
N THR A 14 -7.84 -29.82 1.13
CA THR A 14 -8.36 -29.37 2.42
C THR A 14 -8.99 -27.98 2.31
N LEU A 15 -8.43 -27.09 1.49
CA LEU A 15 -8.99 -25.78 1.19
C LEU A 15 -10.32 -25.90 0.43
N GLN A 16 -10.39 -26.79 -0.57
CA GLN A 16 -11.64 -27.05 -1.30
C GLN A 16 -12.73 -27.62 -0.39
N ILE A 17 -12.40 -28.58 0.47
CA ILE A 17 -13.34 -29.14 1.44
C ILE A 17 -13.77 -28.05 2.44
N SER A 18 -12.86 -27.22 2.92
CA SER A 18 -13.18 -26.12 3.84
C SER A 18 -14.11 -25.09 3.18
N ARG A 19 -13.87 -24.75 1.92
CA ARG A 19 -14.75 -23.88 1.12
C ARG A 19 -16.12 -24.50 0.89
N MET A 20 -16.20 -25.80 0.57
CA MET A 20 -17.47 -26.52 0.44
C MET A 20 -18.26 -26.54 1.75
N VAL A 21 -17.59 -26.76 2.87
CA VAL A 21 -18.22 -26.78 4.21
C VAL A 21 -18.68 -25.37 4.57
N ALA A 22 -17.85 -24.34 4.39
CA ALA A 22 -18.23 -22.95 4.62
C ALA A 22 -19.43 -22.54 3.75
N PHE A 23 -19.43 -22.92 2.47
CA PHE A 23 -20.52 -22.65 1.54
C PHE A 23 -21.82 -23.37 1.94
N ARG A 24 -21.75 -24.64 2.35
CA ARG A 24 -22.92 -25.38 2.87
C ARG A 24 -23.45 -24.80 4.17
N SER A 25 -22.57 -24.44 5.10
CA SER A 25 -22.95 -23.78 6.36
C SER A 25 -23.63 -22.43 6.09
N LEU A 26 -23.11 -21.65 5.15
CA LEU A 26 -23.72 -20.40 4.71
C LEU A 26 -25.13 -20.66 4.13
N GLN A 27 -25.27 -21.63 3.22
CA GLN A 27 -26.58 -21.99 2.64
C GLN A 27 -27.60 -22.47 3.67
N LEU A 28 -27.17 -23.20 4.70
CA LEU A 28 -28.05 -23.65 5.78
C LEU A 28 -28.54 -22.50 6.65
N VAL A 29 -27.67 -21.52 6.95
CA VAL A 29 -28.03 -20.29 7.66
C VAL A 29 -29.00 -19.43 6.82
N THR A 30 -28.77 -19.33 5.51
CA THR A 30 -29.67 -18.59 4.61
C THR A 30 -31.03 -19.29 4.45
N ARG A 31 -31.06 -20.64 4.41
CA ARG A 31 -32.30 -21.42 4.30
C ARG A 31 -33.15 -21.42 5.58
N SER A 32 -32.56 -21.33 6.77
CA SER A 32 -33.36 -21.25 8.01
C SER A 32 -34.09 -19.91 8.15
N ASN A 33 -33.62 -18.86 7.47
CA ASN A 33 -34.25 -17.54 7.50
C ASN A 33 -35.29 -17.32 6.39
N SER A 34 -35.25 -18.08 5.30
CA SER A 34 -36.29 -18.00 4.25
C SER A 34 -37.53 -18.85 4.54
N SER A 35 -37.50 -19.71 5.58
CA SER A 35 -38.63 -20.56 5.99
C SER A 35 -39.37 -20.10 7.24
N ASN A 36 -39.26 -18.83 7.65
CA ASN A 36 -40.13 -18.24 8.68
C ASN A 36 -41.50 -17.81 8.12
N GLY A 37 -42.11 -18.71 7.36
CA GLY A 37 -43.52 -18.71 7.00
C GLY A 37 -44.06 -20.13 7.19
N GLY A 38 -44.53 -20.43 8.41
CA GLY A 38 -45.42 -21.55 8.76
C GLY A 38 -45.00 -22.97 8.38
N GLY A 39 -44.60 -23.79 9.37
CA GLY A 39 -44.63 -25.26 9.26
C GLY A 39 -43.60 -25.99 10.11
N GLN A 40 -44.06 -26.92 10.95
CA GLN A 40 -43.24 -27.79 11.79
C GLN A 40 -42.34 -28.75 10.95
N GLY A 41 -41.05 -28.81 11.28
CA GLY A 41 -40.05 -29.75 10.72
C GLY A 41 -38.78 -29.80 11.61
N PRO A 42 -37.97 -30.89 11.57
CA PRO A 42 -37.42 -31.51 12.78
C PRO A 42 -36.20 -30.80 13.40
N LYS A 43 -36.14 -30.86 14.74
CA LYS A 43 -35.04 -30.36 15.58
C LYS A 43 -33.74 -31.14 15.34
N LEU A 44 -32.69 -30.47 14.86
CA LEU A 44 -31.32 -30.92 15.06
C LEU A 44 -30.36 -29.73 15.22
N LEU A 45 -29.56 -29.79 16.30
CA LEU A 45 -28.44 -28.91 16.68
C LEU A 45 -28.80 -27.47 17.12
N GLN A 46 -29.32 -27.36 18.35
CA GLN A 46 -29.32 -26.13 19.15
C GLN A 46 -27.87 -25.74 19.53
N LEU A 47 -27.34 -24.67 18.94
CA LEU A 47 -26.14 -23.99 19.46
C LEU A 47 -26.52 -23.19 20.73
N LYS A 48 -25.75 -23.38 21.80
CA LYS A 48 -26.04 -22.93 23.19
C LYS A 48 -25.61 -21.48 23.53
N SER A 49 -25.36 -20.61 22.56
CA SER A 49 -24.94 -19.23 22.85
C SER A 49 -25.74 -18.25 22.00
N THR A 50 -26.79 -17.68 22.59
CA THR A 50 -27.53 -16.56 22.00
C THR A 50 -26.73 -15.25 22.09
N ALA A 51 -25.71 -15.16 22.96
CA ALA A 51 -24.92 -13.94 23.14
C ALA A 51 -23.99 -13.65 21.94
N ASP A 52 -23.31 -14.67 21.41
CA ASP A 52 -22.38 -14.48 20.28
C ASP A 52 -23.11 -14.27 18.95
N ALA A 53 -24.27 -14.92 18.78
CA ALA A 53 -25.13 -14.71 17.62
C ALA A 53 -25.73 -13.29 17.62
N THR A 54 -26.15 -12.77 18.78
CA THR A 54 -26.72 -11.41 18.86
C THR A 54 -25.64 -10.33 18.67
N ALA A 55 -24.40 -10.57 19.14
CA ALA A 55 -23.26 -9.67 18.87
C ALA A 55 -22.81 -9.69 17.39
N ALA A 56 -22.91 -10.86 16.73
CA ALA A 56 -22.70 -10.96 15.28
C ALA A 56 -23.84 -10.26 14.51
N ILE A 57 -25.08 -10.33 15.00
CA ILE A 57 -26.25 -9.72 14.35
C ILE A 57 -26.32 -8.20 14.56
N SER A 58 -25.92 -7.67 15.72
CA SER A 58 -25.78 -6.22 15.92
C SER A 58 -24.72 -5.61 14.99
N SER A 59 -23.68 -6.39 14.65
CA SER A 59 -22.69 -5.98 13.64
C SER A 59 -23.19 -5.99 12.20
N ILE A 60 -24.37 -6.57 11.92
CA ILE A 60 -25.00 -6.64 10.59
C ILE A 60 -26.05 -5.53 10.42
N ALA A 61 -26.72 -5.11 11.50
CA ALA A 61 -27.76 -4.08 11.47
C ALA A 61 -27.20 -2.65 11.42
N ASP A 62 -26.04 -2.40 12.03
CA ASP A 62 -25.30 -1.16 11.83
C ASP A 62 -24.60 -1.23 10.47
N GLY A 63 -25.01 -0.40 9.52
CA GLY A 63 -24.42 -0.25 8.18
C GLY A 63 -22.99 0.32 8.19
N ASN A 64 -22.18 -0.02 9.20
CA ASN A 64 -20.89 0.54 9.47
C ASN A 64 -19.78 -0.26 8.77
N MET A 65 -18.76 0.47 8.32
CA MET A 65 -17.68 0.14 7.37
C MET A 65 -16.75 -1.06 7.69
N ASN A 66 -17.12 -1.96 8.58
CA ASN A 66 -16.30 -3.07 9.06
C ASN A 66 -16.46 -4.38 8.27
N ARG A 67 -16.89 -4.36 7.00
CA ARG A 67 -17.11 -5.57 6.17
C ARG A 67 -15.85 -6.24 5.59
N TYR A 68 -14.65 -5.69 5.81
CA TYR A 68 -13.38 -6.32 5.38
C TYR A 68 -12.37 -6.55 6.54
N PRO A 69 -12.77 -7.13 7.68
CA PRO A 69 -11.87 -7.28 8.83
C PRO A 69 -10.85 -8.42 8.64
N GLU A 70 -11.02 -9.27 7.62
CA GLU A 70 -10.11 -10.40 7.33
C GLU A 70 -8.93 -10.03 6.41
N LEU A 71 -9.04 -8.94 5.64
CA LEU A 71 -7.98 -8.49 4.71
C LEU A 71 -7.07 -7.42 5.33
N TYR A 72 -7.59 -6.63 6.26
CA TYR A 72 -6.86 -5.61 6.98
C TYR A 72 -6.85 -5.99 8.44
N GLY A 73 -5.71 -6.50 8.92
CA GLY A 73 -5.54 -6.77 10.34
C GLY A 73 -5.97 -5.56 11.15
N ARG A 74 -6.90 -5.73 12.09
CA ARG A 74 -7.37 -4.67 12.98
C ARG A 74 -6.16 -3.94 13.56
N ASN A 75 -5.87 -2.73 13.10
CA ASN A 75 -4.80 -1.92 13.66
C ASN A 75 -5.29 -1.40 15.01
N ASN A 76 -4.91 -2.11 16.08
CA ASN A 76 -5.07 -1.59 17.43
C ASN A 76 -4.07 -0.44 17.59
N VAL A 77 -4.56 0.80 17.61
CA VAL A 77 -3.75 2.02 17.82
C VAL A 77 -3.08 2.09 19.19
N ASN A 78 -3.37 1.12 20.07
CA ASN A 78 -2.88 1.08 21.45
C ASN A 78 -1.95 -0.11 21.72
N LEU A 79 -0.96 -0.33 20.85
CA LEU A 79 0.11 -1.30 21.12
C LEU A 79 0.97 -0.80 22.28
N LYS A 80 1.21 -1.63 23.29
CA LYS A 80 2.18 -1.36 24.37
C LYS A 80 3.43 -2.22 24.24
N THR A 81 3.27 -3.50 23.91
CA THR A 81 4.39 -4.44 23.88
C THR A 81 4.63 -4.98 22.47
N VAL A 82 5.90 -4.93 22.03
CA VAL A 82 6.31 -5.41 20.70
C VAL A 82 7.44 -6.41 20.85
N GLY A 83 7.23 -7.64 20.38
CA GLY A 83 8.22 -8.70 20.36
C GLY A 83 8.98 -8.74 19.04
N ILE A 84 10.31 -8.72 19.09
CA ILE A 84 11.18 -8.83 17.92
C ILE A 84 11.75 -10.24 17.90
N ILE A 85 11.40 -11.02 16.89
CA ILE A 85 11.77 -12.42 16.77
C ILE A 85 12.47 -12.64 15.42
N PRO A 86 13.69 -13.19 15.40
CA PRO A 86 14.34 -13.57 14.14
C PRO A 86 13.65 -14.76 13.49
N VAL A 87 13.65 -14.84 12.15
CA VAL A 87 13.28 -16.06 11.42
C VAL A 87 14.34 -17.15 11.64
N ASN A 88 15.61 -16.79 11.56
CA ASN A 88 16.76 -17.67 11.69
C ASN A 88 17.89 -16.98 12.50
N SER A 89 18.89 -17.75 12.93
CA SER A 89 20.01 -17.21 13.72
C SER A 89 20.92 -16.24 12.97
N SER A 90 20.83 -16.14 11.64
CA SER A 90 21.67 -15.26 10.83
C SER A 90 21.12 -13.83 10.72
N VAL A 91 19.88 -13.58 11.13
CA VAL A 91 19.30 -12.23 11.09
C VAL A 91 19.86 -11.35 12.22
N PRO A 92 20.39 -10.15 11.92
CA PRO A 92 20.94 -9.23 12.93
C PRO A 92 19.82 -8.48 13.69
N VAL A 93 19.12 -9.18 14.58
CA VAL A 93 17.97 -8.63 15.32
C VAL A 93 18.34 -7.60 16.40
N THR A 94 19.57 -7.66 16.94
CA THR A 94 20.06 -6.68 17.93
C THR A 94 20.22 -5.30 17.31
N GLU A 95 20.93 -5.21 16.19
CA GLU A 95 21.13 -3.97 15.43
C GLU A 95 19.80 -3.41 14.90
N PHE A 96 18.89 -4.29 14.45
CA PHE A 96 17.54 -3.91 14.07
C PHE A 96 16.75 -3.27 15.23
N ALA A 97 16.78 -3.90 16.41
CA ALA A 97 16.05 -3.43 17.57
C ALA A 97 16.58 -2.09 18.12
N GLU A 98 17.91 -1.90 18.11
CA GLU A 98 18.54 -0.63 18.47
C GLU A 98 18.19 0.49 17.50
N SER A 99 18.19 0.20 16.19
CA SER A 99 17.79 1.15 15.15
C SER A 99 16.31 1.55 15.30
N LEU A 100 15.43 0.58 15.54
CA LEU A 100 14.01 0.82 15.78
C LEU A 100 13.77 1.65 17.06
N LYS A 101 14.47 1.34 18.16
CA LYS A 101 14.39 2.11 19.42
C LYS A 101 14.79 3.57 19.19
N THR A 102 15.87 3.80 18.45
CA THR A 102 16.37 5.15 18.14
C THR A 102 15.29 5.94 17.40
N GLU A 103 14.67 5.37 16.37
CA GLU A 103 13.62 6.05 15.62
C GLU A 103 12.30 6.24 16.40
N LEU A 104 11.93 5.31 17.27
CA LEU A 104 10.78 5.48 18.16
C LEU A 104 10.94 6.71 19.07
N ILE A 105 12.16 6.95 19.57
CA ILE A 105 12.47 8.10 20.43
C ILE A 105 12.60 9.39 19.60
N HIS A 106 13.36 9.38 18.51
CA HIS A 106 13.68 10.60 17.75
C HIS A 106 12.56 11.04 16.79
N SER A 107 11.96 10.10 16.05
CA SER A 107 10.93 10.41 15.05
C SER A 107 9.57 10.64 15.72
N VAL A 108 9.13 9.68 16.54
CA VAL A 108 7.78 9.71 17.14
C VAL A 108 7.75 10.44 18.49
N GLY A 109 8.86 10.48 19.23
CA GLY A 109 8.91 11.05 20.58
C GLY A 109 8.38 10.11 21.67
N ALA A 110 8.25 8.81 21.39
CA ALA A 110 7.72 7.85 22.35
C ALA A 110 8.79 7.40 23.37
N THR A 111 8.40 7.26 24.64
CA THR A 111 9.26 6.62 25.64
C THR A 111 9.37 5.12 25.34
N CYS A 112 10.58 4.64 25.07
CA CYS A 112 10.82 3.26 24.65
C CYS A 112 11.87 2.56 25.52
N ALA A 113 11.54 1.35 25.98
CA ALA A 113 12.50 0.43 26.59
C ALA A 113 12.82 -0.73 25.63
N LEU A 114 14.08 -1.17 25.60
CA LEU A 114 14.52 -2.37 24.90
C LEU A 114 15.00 -3.37 25.94
N LEU A 115 14.35 -4.53 25.98
CA LEU A 115 14.61 -5.59 26.93
C LEU A 115 15.19 -6.80 26.20
N ASN A 116 16.39 -7.20 26.59
CA ASN A 116 17.08 -8.39 26.10
C ASN A 116 17.30 -9.39 27.27
N SER A 117 17.77 -10.59 26.96
CA SER A 117 18.02 -11.61 27.99
C SER A 117 19.07 -11.16 29.02
N ALA A 118 20.07 -10.38 28.59
CA ALA A 118 21.14 -9.87 29.44
C ALA A 118 20.62 -8.85 30.48
N THR A 119 19.87 -7.84 30.06
CA THR A 119 19.25 -6.81 30.91
C THR A 119 18.36 -7.44 31.97
N VAL A 120 17.56 -8.43 31.59
CA VAL A 120 16.70 -9.17 32.52
C VAL A 120 17.53 -9.92 33.55
N THR A 121 18.61 -10.57 33.11
CA THR A 121 19.50 -11.32 34.02
C THR A 121 20.26 -10.40 34.97
N THR A 122 20.68 -9.20 34.52
CA THR A 122 21.33 -8.19 35.36
C THR A 122 20.39 -7.66 36.45
N MET A 123 19.12 -7.41 36.12
CA MET A 123 18.15 -6.87 37.08
C MET A 123 17.60 -7.93 38.05
N MET A 124 17.42 -9.17 37.58
CA MET A 124 16.76 -10.23 38.34
C MET A 124 17.70 -11.27 38.96
N GLY A 125 18.99 -11.24 38.58
CA GLY A 125 20.00 -12.21 38.99
C GLY A 125 19.84 -13.59 38.32
N LYS A 126 20.72 -14.53 38.69
CA LYS A 126 20.84 -15.86 38.07
C LYS A 126 19.55 -16.72 38.12
N TYR A 127 18.63 -16.42 39.04
CA TYR A 127 17.38 -17.19 39.23
C TYR A 127 16.16 -16.58 38.54
N ALA A 128 16.34 -15.60 37.65
CA ALA A 128 15.27 -14.93 36.91
C ALA A 128 14.29 -15.90 36.23
N PHE A 129 14.80 -17.02 35.69
CA PHE A 129 14.01 -18.00 34.93
C PHE A 129 13.51 -19.20 35.78
N SER A 130 13.73 -19.18 37.10
CA SER A 130 13.20 -20.18 38.04
C SER A 130 11.69 -20.02 38.26
N ARG A 131 11.03 -21.02 38.86
CA ARG A 131 9.57 -20.98 39.12
C ARG A 131 9.17 -19.78 39.99
N LEU A 132 9.99 -19.41 40.98
CA LEU A 132 9.76 -18.24 41.84
C LEU A 132 10.15 -16.93 41.14
N GLY A 133 11.20 -16.96 40.30
CA GLY A 133 11.64 -15.82 39.48
C GLY A 133 10.59 -15.36 38.45
N LYS A 134 9.76 -16.28 37.93
CA LYS A 134 8.70 -15.95 36.97
C LYS A 134 7.67 -14.94 37.48
N LEU A 135 7.28 -15.02 38.75
CA LEU A 135 6.33 -14.07 39.35
C LEU A 135 6.96 -12.69 39.50
N LYS A 136 8.22 -12.63 39.97
CA LYS A 136 8.98 -11.39 40.04
C LYS A 136 9.17 -10.77 38.65
N MET A 137 9.48 -11.60 37.64
CA MET A 137 9.61 -11.17 36.25
C MET A 137 8.32 -10.57 35.71
N ALA A 138 7.18 -11.22 35.90
CA ALA A 138 5.90 -10.68 35.47
C ALA A 138 5.62 -9.32 36.14
N SER A 139 5.87 -9.19 37.44
CA SER A 139 5.69 -7.92 38.17
C SER A 139 6.60 -6.80 37.65
N TRP A 140 7.87 -7.09 37.41
CA TRP A 140 8.82 -6.10 36.90
C TRP A 140 8.53 -5.71 35.44
N LEU A 141 8.13 -6.67 34.60
CA LEU A 141 7.71 -6.39 33.23
C LEU A 141 6.48 -5.48 33.20
N ALA A 142 5.50 -5.71 34.08
CA ALA A 142 4.34 -4.82 34.22
C ALA A 142 4.74 -3.39 34.61
N GLU A 143 5.72 -3.24 35.52
CA GLU A 143 6.26 -1.92 35.88
C GLU A 143 6.94 -1.23 34.68
N GLN A 144 7.66 -1.97 33.84
CA GLN A 144 8.22 -1.40 32.60
C GLN A 144 7.12 -0.99 31.61
N GLU A 145 6.06 -1.78 31.47
CA GLU A 145 4.89 -1.49 30.62
C GLU A 145 4.04 -0.30 31.10
N GLU A 146 4.15 0.05 32.39
CA GLU A 146 3.55 1.25 32.96
C GLU A 146 4.43 2.49 32.71
N LYS A 147 5.75 2.34 32.88
CA LYS A 147 6.71 3.45 32.75
C LYS A 147 6.93 3.91 31.31
N TYR A 148 6.92 2.98 30.35
CA TYR A 148 7.23 3.27 28.94
C TYR A 148 5.98 3.14 28.07
N ARG A 149 5.85 4.03 27.07
CA ARG A 149 4.76 3.99 26.10
C ARG A 149 4.82 2.74 25.22
N ILE A 150 6.04 2.30 24.87
CA ILE A 150 6.32 1.09 24.11
C ILE A 150 7.48 0.31 24.76
N VAL A 151 7.30 -0.99 24.93
CA VAL A 151 8.34 -1.92 25.39
C VAL A 151 8.67 -2.90 24.26
N LEU A 152 9.95 -2.92 23.86
CA LEU A 152 10.48 -3.85 22.87
C LEU A 152 11.09 -5.08 23.56
N TYR A 153 10.55 -6.26 23.29
CA TYR A 153 11.08 -7.54 23.74
C TYR A 153 11.94 -8.16 22.65
N LEU A 154 13.25 -8.24 22.86
CA LEU A 154 14.18 -8.85 21.91
C LEU A 154 14.41 -10.33 22.23
N ALA A 155 14.08 -11.21 21.29
CA ALA A 155 14.44 -12.62 21.35
C ALA A 155 15.88 -12.83 20.85
N ASP A 156 16.86 -12.59 21.73
CA ASP A 156 18.30 -12.76 21.51
C ASP A 156 18.82 -14.16 21.92
N SER A 157 18.02 -14.92 22.67
CA SER A 157 18.34 -16.26 23.14
C SER A 157 17.76 -17.36 22.23
N GLY A 158 18.33 -18.56 22.31
CA GLY A 158 17.89 -19.72 21.50
C GLY A 158 16.39 -20.02 21.57
N VAL A 159 15.90 -20.77 20.59
CA VAL A 159 14.47 -21.06 20.35
C VAL A 159 13.76 -21.66 21.59
N THR A 160 14.46 -22.49 22.37
CA THR A 160 13.91 -23.18 23.56
C THR A 160 14.05 -22.38 24.87
N SER A 161 14.62 -21.18 24.80
CA SER A 161 14.84 -20.33 25.97
C SER A 161 13.52 -19.89 26.62
N GLN A 162 13.52 -19.82 27.95
CA GLN A 162 12.38 -19.26 28.69
C GLN A 162 12.16 -17.78 28.35
N TRP A 163 13.22 -17.03 28.00
CA TRP A 163 13.11 -15.63 27.62
C TRP A 163 12.34 -15.46 26.30
N THR A 164 12.73 -16.18 25.25
CA THR A 164 12.02 -16.18 23.96
C THR A 164 10.54 -16.54 24.13
N ARG A 165 10.23 -17.49 25.00
CA ARG A 165 8.84 -17.84 25.36
C ARG A 165 8.09 -16.70 26.04
N THR A 166 8.75 -15.96 26.94
CA THR A 166 8.18 -14.77 27.58
C THR A 166 7.93 -13.66 26.56
N CYS A 167 8.90 -13.38 25.67
CA CYS A 167 8.73 -12.39 24.59
C CYS A 167 7.48 -12.70 23.76
N ILE A 168 7.32 -13.95 23.31
CA ILE A 168 6.17 -14.37 22.50
C ILE A 168 4.84 -14.22 23.25
N ARG A 169 4.80 -14.56 24.55
CA ARG A 169 3.57 -14.56 25.33
C ARG A 169 3.11 -13.17 25.75
N GLN A 170 4.05 -12.28 26.06
CA GLN A 170 3.77 -10.94 26.61
C GLN A 170 3.51 -9.89 25.51
N SER A 171 3.94 -10.17 24.28
CA SER A 171 3.83 -9.21 23.18
C SER A 171 2.41 -9.10 22.61
N ASP A 172 1.92 -7.88 22.44
CA ASP A 172 0.69 -7.57 21.71
C ASP A 172 0.90 -7.72 20.19
N CYS A 173 2.08 -7.31 19.73
CA CYS A 173 2.52 -7.43 18.34
C CYS A 173 3.89 -8.10 18.26
N ILE A 174 4.04 -9.04 17.32
CA ILE A 174 5.26 -9.78 17.06
C ILE A 174 5.77 -9.38 15.67
N LEU A 175 6.93 -8.74 15.64
CA LEU A 175 7.70 -8.48 14.44
C LEU A 175 8.61 -9.68 14.18
N LEU A 176 8.28 -10.41 13.13
CA LEU A 176 9.12 -11.50 12.63
C LEU A 176 10.11 -10.93 11.63
N VAL A 177 11.41 -10.96 11.95
CA VAL A 177 12.46 -10.33 11.16
C VAL A 177 13.20 -11.38 10.33
N GLY A 178 13.16 -11.24 9.00
CA GLY A 178 13.84 -12.08 8.03
C GLY A 178 14.75 -11.28 7.11
N LEU A 179 15.70 -11.94 6.45
CA LEU A 179 16.48 -11.35 5.37
C LEU A 179 15.69 -11.51 4.07
N GLY A 180 15.42 -10.42 3.35
CA GLY A 180 14.62 -10.45 2.12
C GLY A 180 15.23 -11.33 1.02
N ASP A 181 16.56 -11.24 0.84
CA ASP A 181 17.35 -12.07 -0.07
C ASP A 181 17.67 -13.48 0.48
N GLY A 182 17.18 -13.79 1.69
CA GLY A 182 17.41 -15.07 2.36
C GLY A 182 16.45 -16.17 1.91
N ASP A 183 16.63 -17.37 2.49
CA ASP A 183 15.73 -18.50 2.25
C ASP A 183 14.31 -18.21 2.82
N PRO A 184 13.25 -18.26 1.99
CA PRO A 184 11.87 -18.04 2.42
C PRO A 184 11.25 -19.22 3.18
N SER A 185 11.99 -20.31 3.42
CA SER A 185 11.50 -21.43 4.23
C SER A 185 11.14 -21.02 5.66
N VAL A 186 10.23 -21.78 6.30
CA VAL A 186 9.78 -21.47 7.67
C VAL A 186 10.88 -21.83 8.66
N GLY A 187 11.42 -20.82 9.35
CA GLY A 187 12.53 -20.92 10.28
C GLY A 187 12.17 -21.58 11.61
N GLU A 188 13.19 -21.84 12.43
CA GLU A 188 13.04 -22.57 13.71
C GLU A 188 12.22 -21.78 14.74
N TYR A 189 12.49 -20.48 14.86
CA TYR A 189 11.75 -19.57 15.74
C TYR A 189 10.28 -19.42 15.31
N GLU A 190 10.00 -19.45 14.01
CA GLU A 190 8.64 -19.39 13.48
C GLU A 190 7.83 -20.65 13.83
N ARG A 191 8.44 -21.83 13.68
CA ARG A 191 7.79 -23.10 14.08
C ARG A 191 7.45 -23.08 15.58
N PHE A 192 8.34 -22.53 16.39
CA PHE A 192 8.09 -22.36 17.82
C PHE A 192 6.95 -21.40 18.11
N LEU A 193 6.91 -20.25 17.42
CA LEU A 193 5.82 -19.27 17.51
C LEU A 193 4.45 -19.89 17.14
N ILE A 194 4.38 -20.64 16.04
CA ILE A 194 3.16 -21.31 15.57
C ILE A 194 2.67 -22.32 16.62
N ASN A 195 3.60 -23.09 17.22
CA ASN A 195 3.27 -24.09 18.25
C ASN A 195 2.73 -23.47 19.54
N MET A 196 3.13 -22.23 19.88
CA MET A 196 2.69 -21.54 21.09
C MET A 196 1.25 -21.00 21.03
N LYS A 197 0.61 -20.99 19.85
CA LYS A 197 -0.79 -20.53 19.64
C LYS A 197 -1.10 -19.16 20.27
N THR A 198 -0.29 -18.14 19.97
CA THR A 198 -0.53 -16.79 20.50
C THR A 198 -1.60 -16.03 19.73
N THR A 199 -2.35 -15.18 20.44
CA THR A 199 -3.32 -14.23 19.86
C THR A 199 -2.66 -12.93 19.38
N ALA A 200 -1.38 -12.73 19.69
CA ALA A 200 -0.61 -11.57 19.27
C ALA A 200 -0.68 -11.36 17.75
N ARG A 201 -0.71 -10.09 17.33
CA ARG A 201 -0.56 -9.69 15.93
C ARG A 201 0.83 -10.10 15.44
N LYS A 202 0.93 -10.54 14.20
CA LYS A 202 2.17 -11.05 13.59
C LYS A 202 2.43 -10.30 12.29
N GLU A 203 3.52 -9.55 12.26
CA GLU A 203 3.94 -8.79 11.07
C GLU A 203 5.33 -9.27 10.62
N LEU A 204 5.51 -9.41 9.31
CA LEU A 204 6.79 -9.80 8.71
C LEU A 204 7.60 -8.55 8.39
N VAL A 205 8.86 -8.52 8.80
CA VAL A 205 9.82 -7.47 8.42
C VAL A 205 10.93 -8.12 7.61
N LEU A 206 11.03 -7.73 6.34
CA LEU A 206 12.08 -8.19 5.44
C LEU A 206 13.17 -7.13 5.38
N LEU A 207 14.38 -7.49 5.81
CA LEU A 207 15.55 -6.64 5.78
C LEU A 207 16.26 -6.78 4.43
N HIS A 208 16.58 -5.64 3.81
CA HIS A 208 17.29 -5.59 2.53
C HIS A 208 18.56 -4.76 2.66
N GLY A 209 19.66 -5.24 2.09
CA GLY A 209 20.94 -4.53 2.05
C GLY A 209 20.98 -3.42 0.99
N GLU A 210 20.09 -3.48 0.01
CA GLU A 210 19.88 -2.49 -1.06
C GLU A 210 18.38 -2.14 -1.12
N ARG A 211 18.02 -0.93 -1.58
CA ARG A 211 16.62 -0.54 -1.81
C ARG A 211 16.09 -1.06 -3.14
N SER A 212 16.20 -2.37 -3.34
CA SER A 212 15.72 -3.07 -4.52
C SER A 212 15.15 -4.41 -4.07
N CYS A 213 13.95 -4.73 -4.53
CA CYS A 213 13.34 -6.03 -4.34
C CYS A 213 13.16 -6.69 -5.71
N THR A 214 13.61 -7.94 -5.85
CA THR A 214 13.40 -8.71 -7.06
C THR A 214 11.96 -9.21 -7.10
N SER A 215 11.31 -9.07 -8.26
CA SER A 215 9.91 -9.42 -8.46
C SER A 215 9.63 -10.88 -8.05
N GLY A 216 8.60 -11.10 -7.23
CA GLY A 216 8.11 -12.41 -6.79
C GLY A 216 8.82 -13.00 -5.56
N THR A 217 9.86 -12.36 -5.02
CA THR A 217 10.53 -12.86 -3.81
C THR A 217 9.64 -12.79 -2.58
N THR A 218 8.92 -11.70 -2.40
CA THR A 218 8.03 -11.50 -1.24
C THR A 218 6.85 -12.46 -1.27
N GLN A 219 6.36 -12.79 -2.46
CA GLN A 219 5.31 -13.78 -2.63
C GLN A 219 5.73 -15.16 -2.10
N ASN A 220 6.99 -15.56 -2.33
CA ASN A 220 7.52 -16.82 -1.80
C ASN A 220 7.57 -16.83 -0.27
N TRP A 221 7.90 -15.69 0.35
CA TRP A 221 7.83 -15.50 1.79
C TRP A 221 6.40 -15.64 2.32
N LEU A 222 5.43 -14.97 1.67
CA LEU A 222 4.04 -14.92 2.11
C LEU A 222 3.26 -16.22 1.85
N LYS A 223 3.61 -16.98 0.80
CA LYS A 223 2.94 -18.25 0.43
C LYS A 223 2.93 -19.26 1.59
N ASN A 224 4.01 -19.31 2.37
CA ASN A 224 4.14 -20.20 3.51
C ASN A 224 3.63 -19.58 4.84
N ARG A 225 3.19 -18.33 4.80
CA ARG A 225 2.92 -17.48 5.98
C ARG A 225 1.56 -16.78 5.91
N LEU A 226 0.52 -17.51 5.51
CA LEU A 226 -0.86 -17.00 5.43
C LEU A 226 -1.43 -16.50 6.78
N TRP A 227 -0.76 -16.80 7.90
CA TRP A 227 -1.13 -16.35 9.25
C TRP A 227 -0.57 -14.97 9.62
N ILE A 228 0.25 -14.37 8.76
CA ILE A 228 0.79 -13.01 8.94
C ILE A 228 -0.20 -11.98 8.42
N GLN A 229 -0.41 -10.90 9.18
CA GLN A 229 -1.40 -9.87 8.83
C GLN A 229 -0.83 -8.74 7.95
N ALA A 230 0.47 -8.47 8.02
CA ALA A 230 1.12 -7.43 7.22
C ALA A 230 2.61 -7.72 7.05
N HIS A 231 3.22 -7.17 5.99
CA HIS A 231 4.65 -7.23 5.75
C HIS A 231 5.25 -5.86 5.47
N HIS A 232 6.55 -5.69 5.79
CA HIS A 232 7.30 -4.45 5.64
C HIS A 232 8.69 -4.70 5.05
N HIS A 233 9.09 -3.86 4.11
CA HIS A 233 10.46 -3.84 3.56
C HIS A 233 11.29 -2.78 4.25
N VAL A 234 12.37 -3.16 4.93
CA VAL A 234 13.23 -2.22 5.67
C VAL A 234 14.64 -2.26 5.11
N TYR A 235 15.15 -1.09 4.73
CA TYR A 235 16.56 -0.95 4.35
C TYR A 235 17.42 -0.91 5.60
N MET A 236 18.44 -1.75 5.63
CA MET A 236 19.43 -1.74 6.71
C MET A 236 20.80 -2.09 6.13
N PRO A 237 21.83 -1.23 6.33
CA PRO A 237 23.17 -1.50 5.84
C PRO A 237 23.78 -2.68 6.60
N MET A 238 23.87 -3.84 5.95
CA MET A 238 24.40 -5.06 6.56
C MET A 238 25.92 -5.00 6.65
N ARG A 239 26.46 -4.81 7.85
CA ARG A 239 27.92 -4.71 8.10
C ARG A 239 28.71 -5.97 7.72
N GLN A 240 28.07 -7.14 7.63
CA GLN A 240 28.75 -8.43 7.46
C GLN A 240 28.55 -9.12 6.09
N HIS A 241 27.65 -8.63 5.22
CA HIS A 241 27.38 -9.27 3.91
C HIS A 241 27.92 -8.53 2.68
N ALA A 242 28.47 -7.32 2.84
CA ALA A 242 29.08 -6.58 1.73
C ALA A 242 30.31 -7.29 1.12
N ALA A 243 30.91 -8.25 1.83
CA ALA A 243 32.05 -9.02 1.35
C ALA A 243 31.67 -10.23 0.47
N LEU A 244 30.43 -10.73 0.54
CA LEU A 244 30.02 -11.95 -0.18
C LEU A 244 29.33 -11.63 -1.52
N THR A 245 28.66 -10.50 -1.64
CA THR A 245 27.84 -10.18 -2.84
C THR A 245 28.61 -9.55 -3.99
N VAL A 246 29.73 -8.86 -3.72
CA VAL A 246 30.49 -8.16 -4.79
C VAL A 246 31.33 -9.14 -5.63
N THR A 247 31.80 -10.24 -5.04
CA THR A 247 32.63 -11.23 -5.73
C THR A 247 31.82 -12.27 -6.51
N GLU A 248 30.55 -12.52 -6.14
CA GLU A 248 29.70 -13.51 -6.81
C GLU A 248 28.84 -12.93 -7.95
N ARG A 249 28.50 -11.63 -7.91
CA ARG A 249 27.67 -10.98 -8.96
C ARG A 249 28.35 -10.85 -10.34
N PHE A 250 29.67 -11.09 -10.45
CA PHE A 250 30.45 -10.92 -11.68
C PHE A 250 31.09 -12.20 -12.24
N ARG A 251 30.52 -13.39 -11.95
CA ARG A 251 30.92 -14.63 -12.65
C ARG A 251 29.82 -15.10 -13.60
N PRO A 252 30.02 -15.06 -14.93
CA PRO A 252 29.10 -15.73 -15.84
C PRO A 252 29.10 -17.24 -15.57
N PRO A 253 27.95 -17.93 -15.64
CA PRO A 253 27.78 -19.30 -15.18
C PRO A 253 28.74 -20.32 -15.80
N TRP A 254 29.23 -20.08 -17.02
CA TRP A 254 30.15 -21.00 -17.71
C TRP A 254 31.59 -20.98 -17.16
N LEU A 255 31.95 -20.00 -16.33
CA LEU A 255 33.32 -19.83 -15.83
C LEU A 255 33.55 -20.45 -14.44
N ALA A 256 32.49 -20.96 -13.79
CA ALA A 256 32.54 -21.52 -12.45
C ALA A 256 33.12 -22.95 -12.40
N GLU A 257 33.17 -23.67 -13.53
CA GLU A 257 33.47 -25.11 -13.55
C GLU A 257 34.90 -25.49 -13.95
N GLN A 258 35.80 -24.55 -14.28
CA GLN A 258 37.18 -24.88 -14.66
C GLN A 258 38.22 -24.21 -13.77
N GLY A 259 38.60 -24.91 -12.71
CA GLY A 259 39.85 -24.65 -12.00
C GLY A 259 41.06 -24.99 -12.89
N ARG A 260 41.65 -23.99 -13.55
CA ARG A 260 43.01 -24.08 -14.09
C ARG A 260 43.88 -22.95 -13.55
N LYS A 261 45.05 -23.32 -13.03
CA LYS A 261 46.11 -22.41 -12.57
C LYS A 261 46.55 -21.50 -13.74
N MET A 262 46.35 -20.19 -13.61
CA MET A 262 46.81 -19.21 -14.58
C MET A 262 48.34 -19.04 -14.48
N THR A 263 49.05 -19.24 -15.59
CA THR A 263 50.50 -18.98 -15.71
C THR A 263 50.75 -17.55 -16.19
N ALA A 264 51.88 -16.97 -15.77
CA ALA A 264 52.26 -15.56 -15.89
C ALA A 264 52.16 -14.95 -17.31
N GLY A 265 52.24 -15.77 -18.37
CA GLY A 265 52.12 -15.30 -19.76
C GLY A 265 50.72 -14.76 -20.13
N SER A 266 49.67 -15.23 -19.46
CA SER A 266 48.28 -14.79 -19.71
C SER A 266 47.95 -13.43 -19.09
N ILE A 267 48.68 -13.04 -18.04
CA ILE A 267 48.53 -11.73 -17.37
C ILE A 267 49.09 -10.60 -18.24
N ASN A 268 50.20 -10.84 -18.93
CA ASN A 268 50.81 -9.85 -19.83
C ASN A 268 49.99 -9.62 -21.11
N MET A 269 49.29 -10.64 -21.62
CA MET A 269 48.35 -10.46 -22.74
C MET A 269 47.14 -9.61 -22.35
N LEU A 270 46.57 -9.84 -21.15
CA LEU A 270 45.45 -9.07 -20.63
C LEU A 270 45.82 -7.61 -20.33
N ALA A 271 47.06 -7.35 -19.92
CA ALA A 271 47.58 -5.99 -19.76
C ALA A 271 47.66 -5.25 -21.10
N ASN A 272 48.22 -5.88 -22.14
CA ASN A 272 48.31 -5.27 -23.47
C ASN A 272 46.94 -5.02 -24.12
N VAL A 273 45.96 -5.91 -23.91
CA VAL A 273 44.58 -5.71 -24.38
C VAL A 273 43.91 -4.55 -23.63
N LYS A 274 44.18 -4.41 -22.33
CA LYS A 274 43.65 -3.31 -21.52
C LYS A 274 44.22 -1.95 -21.96
N ASP A 275 45.47 -1.90 -22.37
CA ASP A 275 46.11 -0.69 -22.86
C ASP A 275 45.63 -0.30 -24.26
N GLN A 276 45.42 -1.28 -25.16
CA GLN A 276 44.81 -1.04 -26.48
C GLN A 276 43.35 -0.55 -26.40
N ILE A 277 42.58 -1.08 -25.45
CA ILE A 277 41.21 -0.63 -25.22
C ILE A 277 41.19 0.82 -24.72
N LYS A 278 42.19 1.23 -23.94
CA LYS A 278 42.32 2.60 -23.41
C LYS A 278 42.60 3.63 -24.50
N GLU A 279 43.42 3.27 -25.48
CA GLU A 279 43.73 4.08 -26.66
C GLU A 279 42.49 4.25 -27.56
N TYR A 280 41.67 3.21 -27.69
CA TYR A 280 40.40 3.25 -28.42
C TYR A 280 39.36 4.17 -27.75
N TYR A 281 39.32 4.22 -26.41
CA TYR A 281 38.41 5.11 -25.67
C TYR A 281 38.80 6.59 -25.73
N SER A 282 40.09 6.92 -25.91
CA SER A 282 40.53 8.32 -26.09
C SER A 282 40.24 8.91 -27.47
N ALA A 283 39.94 8.06 -28.46
CA ALA A 283 39.71 8.47 -29.85
C ALA A 283 38.23 8.79 -30.19
N VAL A 284 37.29 8.60 -29.25
CA VAL A 284 35.85 8.85 -29.47
C VAL A 284 35.43 10.19 -28.84
N PRO A 285 35.01 11.20 -29.61
CA PRO A 285 34.56 12.46 -29.04
C PRO A 285 33.17 12.32 -28.38
N ASN A 286 33.06 12.82 -27.15
CA ASN A 286 31.85 13.13 -26.38
C ASN A 286 30.88 11.99 -25.99
N PHE A 287 31.38 10.96 -25.32
CA PHE A 287 30.57 10.09 -24.43
C PHE A 287 30.60 10.52 -22.94
N GLY A 288 30.87 11.80 -22.66
CA GLY A 288 30.96 12.35 -21.30
C GLY A 288 29.64 12.30 -20.49
N CYS A 289 28.49 12.13 -21.15
CA CYS A 289 27.18 12.07 -20.47
C CYS A 289 26.97 10.79 -19.63
N LEU A 290 27.69 9.70 -19.94
CA LEU A 290 27.52 8.42 -19.25
C LEU A 290 28.36 8.31 -17.97
N LEU A 291 29.40 9.12 -17.82
CA LEU A 291 30.25 9.20 -16.63
C LEU A 291 29.74 10.21 -15.59
N ASP A 292 28.85 11.14 -15.98
CA ASP A 292 28.14 12.01 -15.03
C ASP A 292 27.07 11.28 -14.19
N VAL A 293 26.72 10.05 -14.57
CA VAL A 293 25.86 9.16 -13.76
C VAL A 293 26.52 8.84 -12.41
N LYS A 294 27.85 8.76 -12.34
CA LYS A 294 28.57 8.54 -11.06
C LYS A 294 28.50 9.75 -10.12
N LYS A 295 28.54 10.98 -10.64
CA LYS A 295 28.37 12.20 -9.84
C LYS A 295 26.93 12.39 -9.37
N SER A 296 25.95 11.98 -10.18
CA SER A 296 24.55 11.86 -9.75
C SER A 296 24.39 10.84 -8.62
N THR A 297 25.13 9.71 -8.68
CA THR A 297 25.09 8.65 -7.65
C THR A 297 25.49 9.18 -6.26
N THR A 298 26.51 10.02 -6.17
CA THR A 298 26.96 10.64 -4.90
C THR A 298 25.96 11.66 -4.34
N ASN A 299 25.23 12.40 -5.18
CA ASN A 299 24.15 13.27 -4.71
C ASN A 299 22.88 12.48 -4.32
N SER A 300 22.60 11.35 -4.99
CA SER A 300 21.51 10.47 -4.58
C SER A 300 21.79 9.75 -3.25
N ILE A 301 23.04 9.39 -2.93
CA ILE A 301 23.39 8.81 -1.61
C ILE A 301 23.12 9.82 -0.47
N ASN A 302 23.38 11.12 -0.68
CA ASN A 302 23.05 12.15 0.31
C ASN A 302 21.55 12.49 0.35
N ALA A 303 20.81 12.38 -0.76
CA ALA A 303 19.35 12.46 -0.79
C ALA A 303 18.64 11.21 -0.23
N MET A 304 19.34 10.07 -0.14
CA MET A 304 18.85 8.83 0.47
C MET A 304 18.76 8.90 2.00
N HIS A 305 19.49 9.82 2.64
CA HIS A 305 19.47 10.03 4.09
C HIS A 305 18.49 11.11 4.57
N SER A 306 17.47 11.46 3.78
CA SER A 306 16.38 12.31 4.30
C SER A 306 15.62 11.56 5.40
N PRO A 307 15.37 12.16 6.58
CA PRO A 307 14.65 11.52 7.68
C PRO A 307 13.23 11.07 7.29
N SER A 308 12.64 11.73 6.26
CA SER A 308 11.35 11.34 5.66
C SER A 308 11.40 9.97 4.96
N ARG A 309 12.57 9.56 4.48
CA ARG A 309 12.79 8.29 3.76
C ARG A 309 13.29 7.17 4.66
N ASN A 310 13.41 7.37 5.98
CA ASN A 310 13.89 6.34 6.89
C ASN A 310 12.81 5.27 7.13
N ASP A 311 13.11 4.01 6.74
CA ASP A 311 12.15 2.90 6.84
C ASP A 311 11.89 2.48 8.30
N PHE A 312 12.88 2.67 9.18
CA PHE A 312 12.71 2.45 10.62
C PHE A 312 11.77 3.50 11.22
N ALA A 313 11.85 4.75 10.75
CA ALA A 313 10.93 5.81 11.17
C ALA A 313 9.49 5.52 10.71
N ARG A 314 9.32 4.98 9.48
CA ARG A 314 8.02 4.50 9.00
C ARG A 314 7.47 3.37 9.86
N LEU A 315 8.29 2.38 10.19
CA LEU A 315 7.88 1.27 11.05
C LEU A 315 7.50 1.77 12.45
N ALA A 316 8.29 2.68 13.02
CA ALA A 316 8.01 3.33 14.30
C ALA A 316 6.66 4.08 14.28
N ARG A 317 6.41 4.90 13.25
CA ARG A 317 5.12 5.59 13.06
C ARG A 317 3.96 4.61 12.98
N ARG A 318 4.13 3.48 12.26
CA ARG A 318 3.10 2.45 12.15
C ARG A 318 2.79 1.78 13.48
N LEU A 319 3.81 1.41 14.26
CA LEU A 319 3.62 0.78 15.57
C LEU A 319 2.94 1.72 16.57
N CYS A 320 3.21 3.02 16.48
CA CYS A 320 2.59 4.05 17.31
C CYS A 320 1.22 4.52 16.80
N GLY A 321 0.73 4.00 15.68
CA GLY A 321 -0.52 4.46 15.07
C GLY A 321 -0.48 5.89 14.55
N LYS A 322 0.69 6.40 14.15
CA LYS A 322 0.92 7.75 13.58
C LYS A 322 1.31 7.69 12.10
N SER A 323 0.81 6.69 11.37
CA SER A 323 1.14 6.52 9.95
C SER A 323 0.49 7.61 9.09
N VAL A 324 1.25 8.13 8.13
CA VAL A 324 0.75 9.09 7.13
C VAL A 324 0.45 8.37 5.83
N ALA A 325 -0.78 8.49 5.33
CA ALA A 325 -1.17 7.94 4.03
C ALA A 325 -1.33 9.00 2.96
N LEU A 326 -0.96 8.67 1.72
CA LEU A 326 -1.25 9.46 0.53
C LEU A 326 -2.29 8.73 -0.33
N VAL A 327 -3.44 9.36 -0.52
CA VAL A 327 -4.55 8.82 -1.33
C VAL A 327 -4.71 9.67 -2.58
N LEU A 328 -4.59 9.04 -3.75
CA LEU A 328 -4.62 9.71 -5.04
C LEU A 328 -5.90 9.37 -5.80
N GLY A 329 -6.67 10.40 -6.14
CA GLY A 329 -7.95 10.25 -6.83
C GLY A 329 -7.82 9.96 -8.33
N GLY A 330 -8.90 9.43 -8.92
CA GLY A 330 -9.01 9.22 -10.37
C GLY A 330 -9.36 10.50 -11.14
N GLY A 331 -8.94 10.56 -12.41
CA GLY A 331 -9.17 11.71 -13.30
C GLY A 331 -8.46 11.69 -14.66
N GLY A 332 -7.97 10.53 -15.11
CA GLY A 332 -7.26 10.41 -16.39
C GLY A 332 -5.99 11.27 -16.46
N ALA A 333 -5.79 12.01 -17.55
CA ALA A 333 -4.62 12.87 -17.77
C ALA A 333 -4.40 13.91 -16.66
N ARG A 334 -5.47 14.38 -16.01
CA ARG A 334 -5.40 15.31 -14.87
C ARG A 334 -4.58 14.77 -13.70
N GLY A 335 -4.54 13.45 -13.55
CA GLY A 335 -3.74 12.77 -12.53
C GLY A 335 -2.23 12.92 -12.68
N ILE A 336 -1.73 13.49 -13.79
CA ILE A 336 -0.32 13.90 -13.89
C ILE A 336 0.03 14.92 -12.79
N GLY A 337 -0.94 15.71 -12.33
CA GLY A 337 -0.76 16.65 -11.22
C GLY A 337 -0.37 15.97 -9.90
N HIS A 338 -0.75 14.70 -9.70
CA HIS A 338 -0.33 13.91 -8.53
C HIS A 338 1.20 13.79 -8.43
N VAL A 339 1.89 13.69 -9.57
CA VAL A 339 3.35 13.59 -9.59
C VAL A 339 3.99 14.89 -9.06
N GLY A 340 3.43 16.04 -9.41
CA GLY A 340 3.87 17.34 -8.88
C GLY A 340 3.57 17.50 -7.38
N VAL A 341 2.43 17.00 -6.91
CA VAL A 341 2.10 16.99 -5.47
C VAL A 341 3.06 16.11 -4.69
N ILE A 342 3.38 14.90 -5.18
CA ILE A 342 4.37 14.02 -4.53
C ILE A 342 5.72 14.72 -4.42
N GLN A 343 6.16 15.41 -5.48
CA GLN A 343 7.39 16.20 -5.43
C GLN A 343 7.35 17.26 -4.33
N ALA A 344 6.25 18.02 -4.22
CA ALA A 344 6.11 19.03 -3.18
C ALA A 344 6.10 18.44 -1.76
N ILE A 345 5.48 17.26 -1.57
CA ILE A 345 5.46 16.53 -0.28
C ILE A 345 6.87 16.08 0.11
N GLU A 346 7.62 15.51 -0.84
CA GLU A 346 9.01 15.09 -0.60
C GLU A 346 9.92 16.28 -0.28
N GLU A 347 9.83 17.38 -1.03
CA GLU A 347 10.60 18.61 -0.78
C GLU A 347 10.28 19.23 0.58
N ALA A 348 9.04 19.10 1.05
CA ALA A 348 8.65 19.58 2.37
C ALA A 348 9.14 18.69 3.51
N GLY A 349 9.53 17.45 3.22
CA GLY A 349 9.99 16.45 4.19
C GLY A 349 8.85 15.74 4.93
N ILE A 350 7.64 15.71 4.37
CA ILE A 350 6.52 14.97 4.96
C ILE A 350 6.66 13.49 4.60
N PRO A 351 6.66 12.57 5.58
CA PRO A 351 6.76 11.14 5.30
C PRO A 351 5.49 10.59 4.65
N ILE A 352 5.63 9.64 3.73
CA ILE A 352 4.55 8.84 3.16
C ILE A 352 4.77 7.40 3.60
N ASP A 353 3.88 6.86 4.43
CA ASP A 353 3.99 5.51 5.00
C ASP A 353 3.09 4.50 4.29
N ILE A 354 1.97 4.96 3.72
CA ILE A 354 1.01 4.17 2.95
C ILE A 354 0.64 4.99 1.71
N ILE A 355 0.48 4.35 0.55
CA ILE A 355 0.03 5.05 -0.65
C ILE A 355 -0.96 4.21 -1.43
N GLY A 356 -1.98 4.83 -2.01
CA GLY A 356 -2.91 4.11 -2.86
C GLY A 356 -3.85 5.05 -3.59
N GLY A 357 -4.69 4.48 -4.44
CA GLY A 357 -5.60 5.31 -5.20
C GLY A 357 -6.45 4.56 -6.20
N THR A 358 -7.13 5.37 -7.00
CA THR A 358 -8.09 4.92 -8.01
C THR A 358 -7.68 5.43 -9.38
N SER A 359 -7.83 4.60 -10.41
CA SER A 359 -7.53 4.95 -11.81
C SER A 359 -6.10 5.45 -11.96
N ILE A 360 -5.89 6.61 -12.57
CA ILE A 360 -4.56 7.25 -12.68
C ILE A 360 -3.87 7.45 -11.32
N GLY A 361 -4.62 7.64 -10.24
CA GLY A 361 -4.08 7.72 -8.88
C GLY A 361 -3.45 6.40 -8.44
N SER A 362 -4.07 5.27 -8.80
CA SER A 362 -3.47 3.94 -8.57
C SER A 362 -2.17 3.77 -9.37
N PHE A 363 -2.10 4.28 -10.60
CA PHE A 363 -0.91 4.21 -11.45
C PHE A 363 0.25 5.03 -10.87
N VAL A 364 0.02 6.32 -10.58
CA VAL A 364 1.05 7.20 -10.01
C VAL A 364 1.48 6.70 -8.63
N GLY A 365 0.52 6.30 -7.80
CA GLY A 365 0.81 5.74 -6.47
C GLY A 365 1.61 4.45 -6.54
N GLY A 366 1.33 3.58 -7.51
CA GLY A 366 2.07 2.33 -7.71
C GLY A 366 3.50 2.56 -8.20
N LEU A 367 3.71 3.53 -9.10
CA LEU A 367 5.06 3.93 -9.52
C LEU A 367 5.89 4.43 -8.33
N TYR A 368 5.29 5.23 -7.46
CA TYR A 368 5.97 5.75 -6.27
C TYR A 368 6.23 4.67 -5.23
N ALA A 369 5.23 3.83 -4.94
CA ALA A 369 5.32 2.75 -3.95
C ALA A 369 6.43 1.74 -4.26
N LYS A 370 6.68 1.49 -5.55
CA LYS A 370 7.65 0.50 -6.01
C LYS A 370 9.07 0.79 -5.51
N ASN A 371 9.55 2.02 -5.68
CA ASN A 371 10.96 2.37 -5.45
C ASN A 371 11.18 3.60 -4.54
N MET A 372 10.13 4.37 -4.23
CA MET A 372 10.21 5.69 -3.56
C MET A 372 11.22 6.66 -4.22
N ASP A 373 11.40 6.54 -5.55
CA ASP A 373 12.27 7.42 -6.32
C ASP A 373 11.46 8.28 -7.27
N LEU A 374 11.36 9.57 -6.92
CA LEU A 374 10.63 10.56 -7.70
C LEU A 374 11.16 10.70 -9.13
N VAL A 375 12.47 10.57 -9.36
CA VAL A 375 13.05 10.71 -10.71
C VAL A 375 12.54 9.58 -11.61
N SER A 376 12.56 8.34 -11.12
CA SER A 376 11.97 7.20 -11.80
C SER A 376 10.46 7.35 -12.01
N VAL A 377 9.73 7.90 -11.03
CA VAL A 377 8.29 8.17 -11.18
C VAL A 377 8.04 9.15 -12.32
N ILE A 378 8.72 10.30 -12.35
CA ILE A 378 8.58 11.33 -13.39
C ILE A 378 8.94 10.77 -14.77
N ALA A 379 10.02 10.00 -14.86
CA ALA A 379 10.45 9.40 -16.13
C ALA A 379 9.41 8.38 -16.65
N ARG A 380 8.91 7.50 -15.77
CA ARG A 380 7.93 6.45 -16.12
C ARG A 380 6.54 7.02 -16.39
N SER A 381 6.12 8.06 -15.66
CA SER A 381 4.85 8.75 -15.91
C SER A 381 4.87 9.51 -17.23
N ARG A 382 5.99 10.19 -17.55
CA ARG A 382 6.17 10.86 -18.86
C ARG A 382 6.19 9.84 -20.00
N MET A 383 6.87 8.71 -19.82
CA MET A 383 6.86 7.60 -20.78
C MET A 383 5.45 7.08 -21.01
N PHE A 384 4.67 6.86 -19.95
CA PHE A 384 3.27 6.43 -20.05
C PHE A 384 2.43 7.45 -20.83
N ALA A 385 2.47 8.72 -20.42
CA ALA A 385 1.72 9.80 -21.06
C ALA A 385 2.04 9.92 -22.55
N GLY A 386 3.32 9.85 -22.93
CA GLY A 386 3.75 9.87 -24.34
C GLY A 386 3.33 8.63 -25.14
N ARG A 387 3.12 7.48 -24.50
CA ARG A 387 2.58 6.30 -25.18
C ARG A 387 1.07 6.39 -25.37
N VAL A 388 0.36 6.81 -24.32
CA VAL A 388 -1.12 6.89 -24.32
C VAL A 388 -1.62 8.06 -25.16
N SER A 389 -0.86 9.14 -25.31
CA SER A 389 -1.20 10.26 -26.18
C SER A 389 -1.06 9.96 -27.69
N SER A 390 -0.49 8.81 -28.06
CA SER A 390 -0.26 8.45 -29.46
C SER A 390 -1.55 7.95 -30.12
N ILE A 391 -2.18 8.83 -30.90
CA ILE A 391 -3.41 8.55 -31.67
C ILE A 391 -3.24 7.33 -32.59
N TRP A 392 -2.10 7.21 -33.28
CA TRP A 392 -1.83 6.06 -34.15
C TRP A 392 -1.88 4.72 -33.41
N ARG A 393 -1.36 4.66 -32.19
CA ARG A 393 -1.41 3.43 -31.37
C ARG A 393 -2.82 3.13 -30.88
N GLN A 394 -3.60 4.16 -30.55
CA GLN A 394 -5.01 3.99 -30.18
C GLN A 394 -5.83 3.48 -31.38
N ILE A 395 -5.64 4.06 -32.57
CA ILE A 395 -6.32 3.61 -33.80
C ILE A 395 -5.99 2.16 -34.12
N MET A 396 -4.72 1.75 -33.98
CA MET A 396 -4.32 0.35 -34.18
C MET A 396 -4.91 -0.62 -33.14
N ASP A 397 -5.36 -0.12 -31.99
CA ASP A 397 -5.97 -0.91 -30.91
C ASP A 397 -7.51 -0.90 -31.00
N LEU A 398 -8.10 -0.24 -32.00
CA LEU A 398 -9.54 -0.17 -32.21
C LEU A 398 -10.07 -1.57 -32.57
N THR A 399 -11.18 -1.94 -31.95
CA THR A 399 -11.85 -3.22 -32.20
C THR A 399 -13.32 -3.02 -32.49
N TYR A 400 -13.98 -4.08 -32.95
CA TYR A 400 -15.42 -4.04 -33.16
C TYR A 400 -16.13 -3.93 -31.80
N PRO A 401 -16.91 -2.87 -31.54
CA PRO A 401 -17.36 -2.50 -30.19
C PRO A 401 -18.55 -3.35 -29.72
N VAL A 402 -18.37 -4.67 -29.61
CA VAL A 402 -19.33 -5.56 -28.94
C VAL A 402 -19.28 -5.33 -27.43
N THR A 403 -18.06 -5.22 -26.89
CA THR A 403 -17.81 -5.05 -25.45
C THR A 403 -17.12 -3.72 -25.15
N ALA A 404 -16.20 -3.27 -26.01
CA ALA A 404 -15.47 -2.02 -25.85
C ALA A 404 -14.91 -1.52 -27.19
N TRP A 405 -14.62 -0.23 -27.30
CA TRP A 405 -14.04 0.39 -28.50
C TRP A 405 -12.60 -0.02 -28.77
N PHE A 406 -11.79 -0.25 -27.73
CA PHE A 406 -10.39 -0.65 -27.85
C PHE A 406 -10.17 -2.05 -27.28
N THR A 407 -9.25 -2.84 -27.85
CA THR A 407 -8.90 -4.15 -27.25
C THR A 407 -8.21 -3.97 -25.89
N GLY A 408 -7.53 -2.83 -25.70
CA GLY A 408 -6.76 -2.51 -24.51
C GLY A 408 -5.35 -3.10 -24.52
N HIS A 409 -4.91 -3.74 -25.61
CA HIS A 409 -3.58 -4.34 -25.71
C HIS A 409 -2.47 -3.28 -25.57
N GLU A 410 -2.58 -2.16 -26.30
CA GLU A 410 -1.55 -1.11 -26.23
C GLU A 410 -1.55 -0.40 -24.87
N PHE A 411 -2.73 -0.26 -24.24
CA PHE A 411 -2.83 0.28 -22.89
C PHE A 411 -2.18 -0.66 -21.86
N ASN A 412 -2.47 -1.96 -21.92
CA ASN A 412 -1.84 -2.98 -21.07
C ASN A 412 -0.31 -2.92 -21.20
N ARG A 413 0.18 -2.82 -22.44
CA ARG A 413 1.61 -2.69 -22.75
C ARG A 413 2.21 -1.39 -22.21
N ALA A 414 1.47 -0.28 -22.24
CA ALA A 414 1.92 0.99 -21.68
C ALA A 414 2.10 0.89 -20.16
N VAL A 415 1.12 0.35 -19.44
CA VAL A 415 1.22 0.12 -17.98
C VAL A 415 2.33 -0.87 -17.66
N TRP A 416 2.40 -2.00 -18.37
CA TRP A 416 3.42 -3.03 -18.17
C TRP A 416 4.85 -2.51 -18.42
N LYS A 417 5.08 -1.64 -19.40
CA LYS A 417 6.41 -1.03 -19.59
C LYS A 417 6.84 -0.13 -18.44
N CYS A 418 5.89 0.51 -17.77
CA CYS A 418 6.16 1.39 -16.64
C CYS A 418 6.36 0.62 -15.34
N VAL A 419 5.59 -0.45 -15.11
CA VAL A 419 5.59 -1.18 -13.83
C VAL A 419 6.40 -2.48 -13.90
N GLY A 420 6.47 -3.12 -15.06
CA GLY A 420 7.13 -4.41 -15.28
C GLY A 420 6.29 -5.59 -14.80
N ASP A 421 6.97 -6.69 -14.46
CA ASP A 421 6.42 -7.90 -13.87
C ASP A 421 6.28 -7.84 -12.34
N SER A 422 6.45 -6.67 -11.75
CA SER A 422 6.44 -6.51 -10.30
C SER A 422 5.10 -6.87 -9.69
N GLN A 423 5.15 -7.56 -8.56
CA GLN A 423 3.97 -7.82 -7.74
C GLN A 423 3.80 -6.69 -6.71
N ILE A 424 2.57 -6.47 -6.26
CA ILE A 424 2.26 -5.42 -5.27
C ILE A 424 2.98 -5.71 -3.94
N GLU A 425 3.12 -6.98 -3.60
CA GLU A 425 3.78 -7.45 -2.38
C GLU A 425 5.24 -7.03 -2.32
N ASP A 426 5.91 -6.88 -3.47
CA ASP A 426 7.32 -6.48 -3.54
C ASP A 426 7.52 -4.95 -3.45
N TYR A 427 6.44 -4.18 -3.35
CA TYR A 427 6.55 -2.72 -3.27
C TYR A 427 7.14 -2.29 -1.94
N TRP A 428 7.98 -1.26 -2.01
CA TRP A 428 8.68 -0.75 -0.85
C TRP A 428 7.74 -0.10 0.18
N LEU A 429 6.70 0.57 -0.31
CA LEU A 429 5.61 1.10 0.50
C LEU A 429 4.38 0.20 0.40
N PRO A 430 3.64 0.00 1.52
CA PRO A 430 2.30 -0.55 1.49
C PRO A 430 1.44 0.19 0.46
N TYR A 431 0.99 -0.57 -0.54
CA TYR A 431 0.23 -0.05 -1.67
C TYR A 431 -1.14 -0.71 -1.80
N PHE A 432 -2.12 0.08 -2.24
CA PHE A 432 -3.42 -0.45 -2.63
C PHE A 432 -3.95 0.20 -3.92
N ALA A 433 -4.64 -0.60 -4.73
CA ALA A 433 -5.39 -0.14 -5.91
C ALA A 433 -6.87 -0.48 -5.75
N VAL A 434 -7.76 0.47 -6.05
CA VAL A 434 -9.21 0.25 -5.96
C VAL A 434 -9.80 -0.01 -7.35
N THR A 435 -10.67 -1.01 -7.44
CA THR A 435 -11.43 -1.35 -8.64
C THR A 435 -12.89 -1.55 -8.30
N THR A 436 -13.75 -1.48 -9.31
CA THR A 436 -15.16 -1.85 -9.18
C THR A 436 -15.35 -3.24 -9.78
N ASN A 437 -15.79 -4.20 -8.96
CA ASN A 437 -16.23 -5.50 -9.43
C ASN A 437 -17.70 -5.40 -9.84
N ILE A 438 -17.96 -5.45 -11.15
CA ILE A 438 -19.30 -5.34 -11.71
C ILE A 438 -20.08 -6.66 -11.68
N THR A 439 -19.41 -7.81 -11.49
CA THR A 439 -20.08 -9.11 -11.31
C THR A 439 -20.86 -9.15 -9.99
N PHE A 440 -20.29 -8.57 -8.92
CA PHE A 440 -20.90 -8.54 -7.58
C PHE A 440 -21.30 -7.13 -7.12
N SER A 441 -21.20 -6.13 -8.00
CA SER A 441 -21.52 -4.72 -7.71
C SER A 441 -20.87 -4.20 -6.43
N ARG A 442 -19.57 -4.48 -6.25
CA ARG A 442 -18.83 -4.12 -5.03
C ARG A 442 -17.48 -3.49 -5.34
N MET A 443 -17.00 -2.68 -4.42
CA MET A 443 -15.62 -2.21 -4.42
C MET A 443 -14.68 -3.37 -4.08
N GLU A 444 -13.59 -3.52 -4.84
CA GLU A 444 -12.49 -4.44 -4.54
C GLU A 444 -11.18 -3.67 -4.43
N VAL A 445 -10.43 -3.98 -3.37
CA VAL A 445 -9.15 -3.36 -3.07
C VAL A 445 -8.06 -4.41 -3.23
N HIS A 446 -7.06 -4.08 -4.03
CA HIS A 446 -5.97 -4.98 -4.38
C HIS A 446 -4.69 -4.55 -3.68
N THR A 447 -4.16 -5.44 -2.83
CA THR A 447 -2.87 -5.28 -2.13
C THR A 447 -1.89 -6.41 -2.46
N THR A 448 -2.29 -7.35 -3.32
CA THR A 448 -1.53 -8.56 -3.66
C THR A 448 -1.72 -8.92 -5.13
N GLY A 449 -0.68 -9.47 -5.78
CA GLY A 449 -0.65 -9.94 -7.16
C GLY A 449 -0.02 -8.94 -8.14
N TYR A 450 -0.18 -9.19 -9.44
CA TYR A 450 0.50 -8.40 -10.47
C TYR A 450 0.02 -6.95 -10.52
N ALA A 451 0.90 -6.02 -10.19
CA ALA A 451 0.55 -4.60 -10.08
C ALA A 451 0.03 -4.03 -11.40
N TRP A 452 0.66 -4.35 -12.54
CA TRP A 452 0.23 -3.85 -13.85
C TRP A 452 -1.22 -4.23 -14.17
N ARG A 453 -1.69 -5.41 -13.73
CA ARG A 453 -3.03 -5.92 -14.01
C ARG A 453 -4.09 -5.17 -13.22
N TYR A 454 -3.87 -4.95 -11.93
CA TYR A 454 -4.82 -4.23 -11.07
C TYR A 454 -4.80 -2.72 -11.30
N ILE A 455 -3.64 -2.15 -11.59
CA ILE A 455 -3.54 -0.75 -12.03
C ILE A 455 -4.33 -0.56 -13.34
N ARG A 456 -4.14 -1.45 -14.31
CA ARG A 456 -4.93 -1.44 -15.56
C ARG A 456 -6.41 -1.58 -15.26
N ALA A 457 -6.83 -2.55 -14.45
CA ALA A 457 -8.22 -2.74 -14.07
C ALA A 457 -8.82 -1.47 -13.45
N SER A 458 -8.07 -0.83 -12.54
CA SER A 458 -8.45 0.43 -11.90
C SER A 458 -8.57 1.59 -12.89
N MET A 459 -7.94 1.52 -14.06
CA MET A 459 -8.03 2.52 -15.15
C MET A 459 -8.98 2.11 -16.29
N SER A 460 -9.77 1.05 -16.11
CA SER A 460 -10.62 0.50 -17.19
C SER A 460 -12.00 1.15 -17.20
N LEU A 461 -12.13 2.24 -17.96
CA LEU A 461 -13.41 2.90 -18.18
C LEU A 461 -14.36 2.02 -19.01
N SER A 462 -15.60 1.88 -18.55
CA SER A 462 -16.66 1.11 -19.21
C SER A 462 -16.92 1.62 -20.63
N GLY A 463 -17.07 0.71 -21.57
CA GLY A 463 -17.21 1.02 -23.00
C GLY A 463 -15.91 1.43 -23.70
N TYR A 464 -14.95 2.05 -23.00
CA TYR A 464 -13.66 2.43 -23.57
C TYR A 464 -12.73 1.21 -23.70
N MET A 465 -12.57 0.44 -22.63
CA MET A 465 -11.73 -0.76 -22.59
C MET A 465 -12.49 -1.95 -21.99
N PRO A 466 -12.20 -3.20 -22.42
CA PRO A 466 -12.87 -4.36 -21.87
C PRO A 466 -12.47 -4.53 -20.40
N PRO A 467 -13.37 -4.95 -19.50
CA PRO A 467 -13.04 -5.25 -18.11
C PRO A 467 -11.87 -6.24 -17.98
N ILE A 468 -11.03 -6.11 -16.95
CA ILE A 468 -10.10 -7.19 -16.62
C ILE A 468 -10.89 -8.30 -15.96
N CYS A 469 -10.86 -9.50 -16.53
CA CYS A 469 -11.37 -10.68 -15.86
C CYS A 469 -10.31 -11.22 -14.90
N ASP A 470 -10.59 -11.29 -13.60
CA ASP A 470 -9.77 -11.98 -12.61
C ASP A 470 -10.58 -13.05 -11.88
N ASN A 471 -10.16 -14.32 -12.00
CA ASN A 471 -10.87 -15.46 -11.39
C ASN A 471 -12.38 -15.53 -11.71
N GLY A 472 -12.78 -15.08 -12.91
CA GLY A 472 -14.19 -15.01 -13.34
C GLY A 472 -14.92 -13.72 -12.96
N ASN A 473 -14.30 -12.84 -12.18
CA ASN A 473 -14.85 -11.54 -11.83
C ASN A 473 -14.46 -10.48 -12.86
N MET A 474 -15.39 -9.62 -13.22
CA MET A 474 -15.14 -8.50 -14.12
C MET A 474 -14.80 -7.24 -13.33
N LEU A 475 -13.58 -6.74 -13.54
CA LEU A 475 -13.03 -5.56 -12.87
C LEU A 475 -12.96 -4.38 -13.84
N VAL A 476 -13.51 -3.24 -13.40
CA VAL A 476 -13.48 -1.95 -14.09
C VAL A 476 -12.95 -0.85 -13.17
N ASP A 477 -12.89 0.39 -13.67
CA ASP A 477 -12.38 1.54 -12.93
C ASP A 477 -13.00 1.65 -11.53
N GLY A 478 -12.16 1.85 -10.52
CA GLY A 478 -12.60 2.01 -9.13
C GLY A 478 -13.42 3.28 -8.91
N GLY A 479 -13.31 4.25 -9.81
CA GLY A 479 -13.93 5.56 -9.69
C GLY A 479 -15.45 5.49 -9.64
N TYR A 480 -16.06 4.46 -10.21
CA TYR A 480 -17.51 4.24 -10.16
C TYR A 480 -18.00 4.03 -8.71
N MET A 481 -17.24 3.33 -7.88
CA MET A 481 -17.59 3.11 -6.47
C MET A 481 -16.96 4.15 -5.54
N ASP A 482 -15.65 4.39 -5.69
CA ASP A 482 -14.88 5.27 -4.81
C ASP A 482 -13.68 5.86 -5.56
N ASN A 483 -13.85 7.10 -6.04
CA ASN A 483 -12.80 7.82 -6.78
C ASN A 483 -11.70 8.36 -5.88
N LEU A 484 -11.94 8.51 -4.56
CA LEU A 484 -10.96 9.02 -3.60
C LEU A 484 -10.99 8.16 -2.31
N PRO A 485 -10.31 7.00 -2.31
CA PRO A 485 -10.51 5.94 -1.33
C PRO A 485 -9.83 6.20 0.03
N VAL A 486 -10.22 7.27 0.70
CA VAL A 486 -9.73 7.67 2.04
C VAL A 486 -10.07 6.61 3.09
N SER A 487 -11.24 5.98 2.99
CA SER A 487 -11.65 4.94 3.92
C SER A 487 -10.73 3.72 3.91
N VAL A 488 -10.15 3.39 2.75
CA VAL A 488 -9.21 2.27 2.63
C VAL A 488 -7.89 2.58 3.34
N ALA A 489 -7.39 3.81 3.18
CA ALA A 489 -6.19 4.25 3.90
C ALA A 489 -6.43 4.26 5.42
N LYS A 490 -7.62 4.69 5.87
CA LYS A 490 -7.99 4.64 7.29
C LYS A 490 -8.07 3.20 7.81
N SER A 491 -8.63 2.26 7.03
CA SER A 491 -8.67 0.83 7.41
C SER A 491 -7.29 0.18 7.45
N MET A 492 -6.34 0.68 6.66
CA MET A 492 -4.91 0.29 6.74
C MET A 492 -4.18 0.90 7.95
N GLY A 493 -4.89 1.72 8.74
CA GLY A 493 -4.48 2.38 9.99
C GLY A 493 -3.62 3.62 9.81
N ALA A 494 -3.92 4.41 8.78
CA ALA A 494 -3.42 5.76 8.68
C ALA A 494 -4.07 6.67 9.73
N ASP A 495 -3.25 7.50 10.36
CA ASP A 495 -3.70 8.54 11.29
C ASP A 495 -4.08 9.79 10.49
N ILE A 496 -3.09 10.32 9.75
CA ILE A 496 -3.21 11.45 8.83
C ILE A 496 -3.32 10.91 7.41
N ILE A 497 -4.31 11.40 6.66
CA ILE A 497 -4.54 11.00 5.26
C ILE A 497 -4.47 12.25 4.39
N ILE A 498 -3.50 12.32 3.49
CA ILE A 498 -3.42 13.36 2.47
C ILE A 498 -4.20 12.87 1.26
N ALA A 499 -5.35 13.47 0.99
CA ALA A 499 -6.26 13.05 -0.07
C ALA A 499 -6.22 14.04 -1.24
N VAL A 500 -5.72 13.62 -2.40
CA VAL A 500 -5.53 14.47 -3.59
C VAL A 500 -6.59 14.17 -4.64
N ASP A 501 -7.45 15.14 -4.90
CA ASP A 501 -8.56 15.07 -5.84
C ASP A 501 -8.26 15.83 -7.15
N VAL A 502 -8.47 15.14 -8.27
CA VAL A 502 -8.28 15.63 -9.64
C VAL A 502 -9.54 15.45 -10.50
N ALA A 503 -10.66 15.06 -9.89
CA ALA A 503 -11.92 14.84 -10.59
C ALA A 503 -12.49 16.16 -11.14
N SER A 504 -13.35 16.02 -12.17
CA SER A 504 -14.20 17.13 -12.62
C SER A 504 -15.22 17.47 -11.53
N GLU A 505 -15.65 18.73 -11.52
CA GLU A 505 -16.92 19.07 -10.88
C GLU A 505 -18.03 18.66 -11.83
N ASP A 506 -18.90 17.77 -11.36
CA ASP A 506 -20.13 17.48 -12.07
C ASP A 506 -21.03 18.71 -12.01
N ASP A 507 -21.65 19.04 -13.16
CA ASP A 507 -22.60 20.13 -13.24
C ASP A 507 -23.86 19.78 -12.42
N THR A 508 -23.94 20.35 -11.22
CA THR A 508 -25.07 20.21 -10.30
C THR A 508 -26.14 21.29 -10.52
N SER A 509 -26.08 22.03 -11.64
CA SER A 509 -27.10 23.01 -11.96
C SER A 509 -28.49 22.34 -11.97
N PRO A 510 -29.48 22.95 -11.29
CA PRO A 510 -30.82 22.41 -11.27
C PRO A 510 -31.39 22.46 -12.68
N VAL A 511 -31.95 21.34 -13.11
CA VAL A 511 -32.54 21.19 -14.43
C VAL A 511 -34.05 21.31 -14.31
N HIS A 512 -34.65 22.19 -15.11
CA HIS A 512 -36.09 22.47 -15.09
C HIS A 512 -36.70 22.25 -16.48
N TYR A 513 -37.07 21.01 -16.80
CA TYR A 513 -37.81 20.66 -18.03
C TYR A 513 -39.21 20.06 -17.76
N GLY A 514 -39.66 19.99 -16.50
CA GLY A 514 -40.94 19.39 -16.11
C GLY A 514 -40.90 17.86 -16.05
N ASP A 515 -42.08 17.22 -16.01
CA ASP A 515 -42.22 15.76 -15.82
C ASP A 515 -41.99 14.95 -17.12
N SER A 516 -42.01 15.59 -18.28
CA SER A 516 -41.83 14.94 -19.58
C SER A 516 -41.10 15.84 -20.56
N ILE A 517 -40.19 15.26 -21.34
CA ILE A 517 -39.45 15.97 -22.38
C ILE A 517 -39.56 15.23 -23.72
N SER A 518 -39.89 15.97 -24.78
CA SER A 518 -39.86 15.44 -26.14
C SER A 518 -38.43 15.50 -26.69
N GLY A 519 -37.92 14.37 -27.19
CA GLY A 519 -36.59 14.30 -27.81
C GLY A 519 -36.48 15.19 -29.06
N TRP A 520 -37.56 15.31 -29.83
CA TRP A 520 -37.63 16.23 -30.98
C TRP A 520 -37.56 17.69 -30.54
N TRP A 521 -38.22 18.04 -29.43
CA TRP A 521 -38.13 19.37 -28.84
C TRP A 521 -36.70 19.67 -28.35
N ALA A 522 -36.08 18.73 -27.63
CA ALA A 522 -34.71 18.86 -27.15
C ALA A 522 -33.69 19.01 -28.29
N LEU A 523 -33.87 18.29 -29.40
CA LEU A 523 -33.03 18.37 -30.59
C LEU A 523 -33.18 19.72 -31.29
N LEU A 524 -34.41 20.16 -31.56
CA LEU A 524 -34.68 21.44 -32.23
C LEU A 524 -34.19 22.64 -31.41
N HIS A 525 -34.39 22.61 -30.09
CA HIS A 525 -33.91 23.65 -29.20
C HIS A 525 -32.41 23.54 -28.86
N GLY A 526 -31.78 22.40 -29.16
CA GLY A 526 -30.33 22.22 -29.09
C GLY A 526 -29.57 23.08 -30.10
N PHE A 527 -30.20 23.42 -31.24
CA PHE A 527 -29.61 24.27 -32.28
C PHE A 527 -29.77 25.78 -32.03
N ASN A 528 -30.46 26.21 -30.96
CA ASN A 528 -30.63 27.62 -30.65
C ASN A 528 -29.44 28.17 -29.83
N PRO A 529 -28.63 29.11 -30.36
CA PRO A 529 -27.50 29.69 -29.62
C PRO A 529 -27.91 30.61 -28.45
N PHE A 530 -29.17 31.06 -28.39
CA PHE A 530 -29.70 31.90 -27.30
C PHE A 530 -30.51 31.11 -26.26
N ARG A 531 -30.18 29.82 -26.07
CA ARG A 531 -30.93 28.91 -25.21
C ARG A 531 -30.82 29.27 -23.73
N THR A 532 -31.96 29.24 -23.02
CA THR A 532 -32.07 29.47 -21.57
C THR A 532 -32.28 28.19 -20.74
N TYR A 533 -32.45 27.04 -21.38
CA TYR A 533 -32.74 25.75 -20.72
C TYR A 533 -31.53 24.82 -20.79
N ASN A 534 -31.10 24.22 -19.67
CA ASN A 534 -30.04 23.21 -19.65
C ASN A 534 -30.68 21.82 -19.61
N VAL A 535 -30.75 21.10 -20.74
CA VAL A 535 -31.21 19.69 -20.75
C VAL A 535 -30.00 18.80 -20.92
N PRO A 536 -29.71 17.90 -19.98
CA PRO A 536 -28.58 16.98 -20.08
C PRO A 536 -28.80 15.97 -21.20
N SER A 537 -27.74 15.61 -21.91
CA SER A 537 -27.78 14.54 -22.91
C SER A 537 -27.90 13.17 -22.24
N ILE A 538 -28.27 12.14 -23.02
CA ILE A 538 -28.28 10.75 -22.51
C ILE A 538 -26.88 10.33 -22.00
N ALA A 539 -25.82 10.80 -22.67
CA ALA A 539 -24.45 10.54 -22.27
C ALA A 539 -24.12 11.24 -20.94
N ASP A 540 -24.62 12.47 -20.71
CA ASP A 540 -24.44 13.19 -19.45
C ASP A 540 -25.18 12.52 -18.29
N ILE A 541 -26.39 12.00 -18.54
CA ILE A 541 -27.15 11.26 -17.52
C ILE A 541 -26.43 9.95 -17.18
N GLN A 542 -25.96 9.20 -18.19
CA GLN A 542 -25.24 7.95 -17.99
C GLN A 542 -23.91 8.16 -17.25
N SER A 543 -23.17 9.23 -17.58
CA SER A 543 -21.91 9.55 -16.90
C SER A 543 -22.16 9.92 -15.43
N ARG A 544 -23.16 10.75 -15.13
CA ARG A 544 -23.55 11.08 -13.75
C ARG A 544 -23.96 9.84 -12.98
N LEU A 545 -24.79 8.97 -13.57
CA LEU A 545 -25.25 7.72 -12.95
C LEU A 545 -24.07 6.80 -12.59
N ALA A 546 -23.05 6.75 -13.45
CA ALA A 546 -21.90 5.88 -13.23
C ALA A 546 -21.08 6.27 -11.99
N TYR A 547 -21.09 7.54 -11.58
CA TYR A 547 -20.28 8.05 -10.45
C TYR A 547 -21.10 8.41 -9.20
N VAL A 548 -22.40 8.12 -9.14
CA VAL A 548 -23.28 8.50 -8.01
C VAL A 548 -22.74 8.02 -6.66
N SER A 549 -22.30 6.77 -6.56
CA SER A 549 -21.70 6.21 -5.33
C SER A 549 -20.43 6.96 -4.90
N SER A 550 -19.65 7.36 -5.89
CA SER A 550 -18.37 8.05 -5.71
C SER A 550 -18.55 9.44 -5.12
N VAL A 551 -19.58 10.17 -5.55
CA VAL A 551 -19.89 11.51 -5.04
C VAL A 551 -20.23 11.46 -3.54
N ALA A 552 -21.05 10.51 -3.13
CA ALA A 552 -21.37 10.31 -1.70
C ALA A 552 -20.11 9.96 -0.88
N LYS A 553 -19.25 9.09 -1.41
CA LYS A 553 -17.97 8.72 -0.78
C LYS A 553 -16.99 9.89 -0.68
N LEU A 554 -16.96 10.77 -1.68
CA LEU A 554 -16.12 11.97 -1.67
C LEU A 554 -16.54 12.94 -0.56
N GLU A 555 -17.83 13.08 -0.29
CA GLU A 555 -18.32 13.89 0.83
C GLU A 555 -17.92 13.30 2.18
N GLU A 556 -18.06 11.98 2.34
CA GLU A 556 -17.59 11.25 3.52
C GLU A 556 -16.07 11.41 3.73
N ALA A 557 -15.29 11.34 2.65
CA ALA A 557 -13.83 11.49 2.67
C ALA A 557 -13.36 12.88 3.15
N LYS A 558 -14.16 13.93 2.92
CA LYS A 558 -13.88 15.30 3.40
C LYS A 558 -14.13 15.47 4.89
N ILE A 559 -15.07 14.70 5.44
CA ILE A 559 -15.48 14.77 6.85
C ILE A 559 -14.67 13.81 7.73
N THR A 560 -14.01 12.82 7.11
CA THR A 560 -13.22 11.80 7.82
C THR A 560 -12.12 12.42 8.68
N ASP A 561 -12.01 11.99 9.93
CA ASP A 561 -11.01 12.49 10.87
C ASP A 561 -9.56 12.16 10.43
N GLY A 562 -8.68 13.17 10.54
CA GLY A 562 -7.31 13.13 10.04
C GLY A 562 -7.15 13.31 8.52
N SER A 563 -8.22 13.57 7.78
CA SER A 563 -8.19 13.78 6.32
C SER A 563 -7.81 15.21 5.94
N LEU A 564 -6.69 15.37 5.24
CA LEU A 564 -6.22 16.60 4.62
C LEU A 564 -6.58 16.58 3.13
N TYR A 565 -7.71 17.21 2.80
CA TYR A 565 -8.23 17.25 1.44
C TYR A 565 -7.55 18.34 0.60
N LEU A 566 -7.04 17.94 -0.57
CA LEU A 566 -6.43 18.79 -1.58
C LEU A 566 -7.15 18.59 -2.91
N LYS A 567 -7.78 19.64 -3.44
CA LYS A 567 -8.32 19.64 -4.80
C LYS A 567 -7.40 20.40 -5.74
N LEU A 568 -6.99 19.76 -6.83
CA LEU A 568 -6.14 20.40 -7.84
C LEU A 568 -6.99 21.16 -8.89
N PRO A 569 -6.57 22.38 -9.29
CA PRO A 569 -7.24 23.19 -10.31
C PRO A 569 -6.87 22.72 -11.73
N VAL A 570 -7.15 21.46 -12.03
CA VAL A 570 -6.78 20.79 -13.30
C VAL A 570 -7.98 20.56 -14.24
N GLN A 571 -9.12 21.17 -13.93
CA GLN A 571 -10.39 20.98 -14.66
C GLN A 571 -10.35 21.55 -16.08
N GLN A 572 -9.46 22.52 -16.34
CA GLN A 572 -9.28 23.11 -17.67
C GLN A 572 -8.78 22.13 -18.74
N TRP A 573 -8.21 20.99 -18.33
CA TRP A 573 -7.75 19.94 -19.23
C TRP A 573 -8.74 18.78 -19.29
N GLY A 574 -8.85 18.14 -20.45
CA GLY A 574 -9.66 16.93 -20.63
C GLY A 574 -9.03 15.70 -19.97
N THR A 575 -9.84 14.69 -19.67
CA THR A 575 -9.38 13.43 -19.06
C THR A 575 -8.50 12.57 -19.98
N LEU A 576 -8.52 12.83 -21.30
CA LEU A 576 -7.71 12.12 -22.29
C LEU A 576 -6.52 12.96 -22.82
N GLU A 577 -6.32 14.18 -22.32
CA GLU A 577 -5.30 15.11 -22.84
C GLU A 577 -3.88 14.86 -22.28
N PHE A 578 -3.37 13.62 -22.39
CA PHE A 578 -2.05 13.23 -21.88
C PHE A 578 -0.86 13.95 -22.54
N ALA A 579 -1.08 14.64 -23.68
CA ALA A 579 -0.06 15.43 -24.35
C ALA A 579 0.41 16.66 -23.55
N LYS A 580 -0.48 17.22 -22.70
CA LYS A 580 -0.20 18.43 -21.89
C LYS A 580 0.48 18.09 -20.56
N TYR A 581 1.43 17.15 -20.60
CA TYR A 581 2.06 16.60 -19.41
C TYR A 581 2.76 17.66 -18.54
N ASN A 582 3.56 18.52 -19.17
CA ASN A 582 4.39 19.49 -18.44
C ASN A 582 3.53 20.53 -17.71
N ASP A 583 2.46 21.00 -18.35
CA ASP A 583 1.59 22.03 -17.78
C ASP A 583 0.82 21.48 -16.57
N ILE A 584 0.21 20.29 -16.72
CA ILE A 584 -0.54 19.64 -15.63
C ILE A 584 0.40 19.32 -14.45
N PHE A 585 1.61 18.82 -14.73
CA PHE A 585 2.62 18.54 -13.73
C PHE A 585 3.02 19.80 -12.95
N GLN A 586 3.31 20.90 -13.67
CA GLN A 586 3.74 22.16 -13.08
C GLN A 586 2.65 22.76 -12.19
N THR A 587 1.39 22.77 -12.64
CA THR A 587 0.27 23.22 -11.82
C THR A 587 0.11 22.37 -10.56
N GLY A 588 0.26 21.05 -10.66
CA GLY A 588 0.24 20.16 -9.50
C GLY A 588 1.35 20.47 -8.49
N TYR A 589 2.56 20.78 -8.99
CA TYR A 589 3.71 21.15 -8.16
C TYR A 589 3.52 22.49 -7.44
N GLU A 590 3.08 23.54 -8.16
CA GLU A 590 2.88 24.88 -7.59
C GLU A 590 1.83 24.89 -6.47
N VAL A 591 0.68 24.29 -6.75
CA VAL A 591 -0.43 24.17 -5.77
C VAL A 591 -0.02 23.26 -4.62
N GLY A 592 0.65 22.14 -4.92
CA GLY A 592 1.19 21.24 -3.91
C GLY A 592 2.14 21.97 -2.97
N LYS A 593 3.10 22.74 -3.50
CA LYS A 593 4.10 23.48 -2.72
C LYS A 593 3.46 24.51 -1.80
N GLU A 594 2.45 25.23 -2.29
CA GLU A 594 1.73 26.20 -1.47
C GLU A 594 1.01 25.51 -0.30
N ILE A 595 0.22 24.47 -0.58
CA ILE A 595 -0.65 23.83 0.40
C ILE A 595 0.15 22.99 1.40
N VAL A 596 1.14 22.23 0.93
CA VAL A 596 2.07 21.50 1.78
C VAL A 596 2.86 22.47 2.67
N GLY A 597 3.24 23.64 2.15
CA GLY A 597 3.84 24.72 2.94
C GLY A 597 2.94 25.21 4.08
N ARG A 598 1.61 25.29 3.85
CA ARG A 598 0.64 25.63 4.90
C ARG A 598 0.53 24.50 5.94
N TRP A 599 0.46 23.24 5.51
CA TRP A 599 0.39 22.09 6.43
C TRP A 599 1.63 21.98 7.31
N LYS A 600 2.82 22.27 6.76
CA LYS A 600 4.06 22.33 7.52
C LYS A 600 4.03 23.40 8.60
N LYS A 601 3.51 24.60 8.29
CA LYS A 601 3.34 25.68 9.28
C LYS A 601 2.32 25.32 10.37
N ALA A 602 1.29 24.56 10.03
CA ALA A 602 0.25 24.13 10.96
C ALA A 602 0.66 22.90 11.82
N GLY A 603 1.88 22.39 11.68
CA GLY A 603 2.40 21.30 12.53
C GLY A 603 2.06 19.88 12.05
N TYR A 604 1.27 19.73 10.99
CA TYR A 604 0.91 18.40 10.44
C TYR A 604 2.11 17.65 9.84
N ALA A 605 3.21 18.34 9.53
CA ALA A 605 4.36 17.79 8.82
C ALA A 605 5.33 16.95 9.66
N THR A 606 5.26 16.99 11.00
CA THR A 606 6.28 16.38 11.85
C THR A 606 5.95 14.95 12.27
N GLY A 607 4.73 14.45 12.04
CA GLY A 607 4.24 13.23 12.71
C GLY A 607 4.28 13.31 14.25
N ARG A 608 4.58 14.50 14.79
CA ARG A 608 4.60 14.82 16.22
C ARG A 608 3.32 15.56 16.53
N ILE A 609 2.25 14.82 16.73
CA ILE A 609 1.16 15.31 17.56
C ILE A 609 1.64 15.13 19.00
N SER A 610 1.89 16.24 19.69
CA SER A 610 2.05 16.27 21.14
C SER A 610 0.71 15.92 21.76
N ASP A 611 0.68 14.90 22.62
CA ASP A 611 -0.51 14.46 23.37
C ASP A 611 -1.06 15.54 24.34
N ALA A 612 -0.47 16.75 24.35
CA ALA A 612 -0.83 17.87 25.21
C ALA A 612 -1.95 18.78 24.67
N ASP A 613 -2.33 18.70 23.38
CA ASP A 613 -3.28 19.66 22.77
C ASP A 613 -4.69 19.09 22.52
N ASN A 614 -5.06 18.01 23.20
CA ASN A 614 -6.39 17.37 23.12
C ASN A 614 -7.59 18.23 23.62
N SER A 615 -7.45 19.55 23.72
CA SER A 615 -8.51 20.46 24.20
C SER A 615 -8.96 21.54 23.21
N SER A 616 -8.44 21.61 21.97
CA SER A 616 -8.91 22.59 20.99
C SER A 616 -9.45 21.96 19.68
N GLN A 617 -10.76 21.72 19.68
CA GLN A 617 -11.67 21.68 18.52
C GLN A 617 -11.05 21.37 17.15
N LEU A 618 -11.01 20.09 16.80
CA LEU A 618 -10.96 19.60 15.42
C LEU A 618 -12.34 19.77 14.78
N ALA A 619 -12.67 20.99 14.38
CA ALA A 619 -13.78 21.27 13.46
C ALA A 619 -13.19 21.56 12.08
N GLY A 620 -13.56 20.75 11.09
CA GLY A 620 -13.20 20.97 9.69
C GLY A 620 -13.50 22.40 9.27
N LYS A 621 -12.46 23.17 8.98
CA LYS A 621 -12.60 24.53 8.44
C LYS A 621 -13.06 24.42 6.99
N GLU A 622 -14.35 24.66 6.77
CA GLU A 622 -14.90 24.96 5.46
C GLU A 622 -14.04 26.03 4.76
N VAL A 623 -13.45 25.67 3.62
CA VAL A 623 -13.02 26.66 2.64
C VAL A 623 -14.29 27.29 2.09
N LYS A 624 -14.62 28.51 2.54
CA LYS A 624 -15.76 29.30 2.05
C LYS A 624 -15.71 29.40 0.52
N GLY A 625 -16.46 28.54 -0.16
CA GLY A 625 -16.90 28.78 -1.53
C GLY A 625 -17.74 30.06 -1.53
N LYS A 626 -17.39 31.03 -2.39
CA LYS A 626 -18.18 32.25 -2.59
C LYS A 626 -19.57 31.85 -3.09
N ARG A 627 -20.55 31.76 -2.20
CA ARG A 627 -21.97 31.79 -2.55
C ARG A 627 -22.26 33.11 -3.25
N GLY A 628 -22.62 33.06 -4.53
CA GLY A 628 -23.12 34.20 -5.27
C GLY A 628 -24.32 34.81 -4.54
N ARG A 629 -24.29 36.13 -4.40
CA ARG A 629 -25.37 36.95 -3.84
C ARG A 629 -26.69 36.64 -4.57
N ARG A 630 -27.69 36.16 -3.82
CA ARG A 630 -29.10 36.37 -4.17
C ARG A 630 -29.36 37.87 -4.08
N ASN A 631 -29.45 38.55 -5.21
CA ASN A 631 -30.13 39.84 -5.25
C ASN A 631 -31.62 39.56 -5.43
N SER A 632 -32.38 39.91 -4.40
CA SER A 632 -33.81 40.20 -4.49
C SER A 632 -34.02 41.44 -5.36
N VAL A 633 -34.71 41.28 -6.49
CA VAL A 633 -35.85 42.10 -6.97
C VAL A 633 -36.64 41.19 -7.91
#